data_AF-A0AA39DH74-F1
#
_entry.id   AF-A0AA39DH74-F1
#
_cell.length_a   1.000
_cell.length_b   1.000
_cell.length_c   1.000
_cell.angle_alpha   90.00
_cell.angle_beta   90.00
_cell.angle_gamma   90.00
#
_symmetry.space_group_name_H-M   'P 1'
#
loop_
_entity.id
_entity.type
_entity.pdbx_description
1 polymer ?
#
loop_
_entity_poly.entity_id
_entity_poly.type
_entity_poly.pdbx_seq_one_letter_code
_entity_poly.pdbx_strand_id
1 'polypeptide(L)'
;MDFIWLPVLQLTEIEGQLIITGHSLGGSVASLFTLCLLDANILKPKCRPICITFGSPLIGGFGLQHSIWNSFFLHVVSNQDPVPGLFLPSGRSPPTSSHSQTTGYKPFGTYLLCSELGCACFDNPDLILGLLKVISSEVAGGFKDVDYGEILRNLKERAICKGLPQVGERFADPLSAGIIMELETIGFNQTKLLQHNIDINTVISTMEEEARNLTQKNKDSGAKKLNKIKIDMARLEWYKKNPKVLNMGYYDCFKIKGSKTDLKVEGFSEFLTDYWKDMVAQVQRKPQKEGATFRTRWLYAGTVYRRMVEPLEIAAFYGEGGKDYMKNKRSAHYKLLQQWYEEDVKPPSRDKLDSKKQKVSSILTEDSCFWAHVEEAILSCELLKSENCTLEQGKSSWDNLVKFEEYVMEQINNYAVSPEIFLGESSFMKWWGLYEGYIDTCSNSHRSPLISFMKNGSDRLYG
;
A
#
# COMPACT_ATOMS: atom_id res chain seq x y z
N MET A 1 19.92 35.11 12.09
CA MET A 1 20.39 33.81 11.57
C MET A 1 21.19 33.19 12.69
N ASP A 2 20.58 32.29 13.44
CA ASP A 2 21.22 31.69 14.61
C ASP A 2 21.80 30.35 14.18
N PHE A 3 23.13 30.31 14.02
CA PHE A 3 23.86 29.09 13.69
C PHE A 3 24.22 28.37 14.99
N ILE A 4 23.66 27.18 15.21
CA ILE A 4 24.13 26.27 16.26
C ILE A 4 25.23 25.42 15.64
N TRP A 5 26.47 25.66 16.06
CA TRP A 5 27.64 24.86 15.65
C TRP A 5 27.74 23.60 16.52
N LEU A 6 27.42 22.45 15.94
CA LEU A 6 27.94 21.16 16.39
C LEU A 6 29.04 20.77 15.37
N PRO A 7 30.25 20.33 15.79
CA PRO A 7 31.39 20.07 14.88
C PRO A 7 31.16 19.06 13.74
N VAL A 8 29.97 18.46 13.67
CA VAL A 8 29.62 17.33 12.81
C VAL A 8 28.31 17.59 12.04
N LEU A 9 27.50 18.58 12.44
CA LEU A 9 26.15 18.81 11.91
C LEU A 9 25.88 20.30 11.76
N GLN A 10 25.42 20.71 10.58
CA GLN A 10 24.98 22.08 10.33
C GLN A 10 23.49 22.12 10.03
N LEU A 11 22.79 23.02 10.72
CA LEU A 11 21.37 23.31 10.54
C LEU A 11 21.23 24.75 10.04
N THR A 12 20.44 24.95 8.99
CA THR A 12 20.19 26.29 8.44
C THR A 12 18.78 26.36 7.90
N GLU A 13 18.14 27.52 8.02
CA GLU A 13 16.83 27.78 7.44
C GLU A 13 16.98 28.74 6.26
N ILE A 14 16.54 28.32 5.08
CA ILE A 14 16.56 29.13 3.85
C ILE A 14 15.13 29.22 3.34
N GLU A 15 14.59 30.43 3.20
CA GLU A 15 13.22 30.67 2.69
C GLU A 15 12.12 29.86 3.42
N GLY A 16 12.29 29.56 4.71
CA GLY A 16 11.35 28.78 5.51
C GLY A 16 11.51 27.25 5.40
N GLN A 17 12.54 26.79 4.67
CA GLN A 17 12.90 25.38 4.51
C GLN A 17 14.07 25.04 5.44
N LEU A 18 13.89 24.01 6.28
CA LEU A 18 14.95 23.49 7.14
C LEU A 18 15.94 22.65 6.32
N ILE A 19 17.19 23.08 6.25
CA ILE A 19 18.28 22.35 5.61
C ILE A 19 19.19 21.76 6.68
N ILE A 20 19.45 20.46 6.54
CA ILE A 20 20.31 19.68 7.41
C ILE A 20 21.48 19.22 6.55
N THR A 21 22.70 19.52 6.96
CA THR A 21 23.87 19.21 6.14
C THR A 21 25.08 18.78 6.94
N GLY A 22 26.01 18.13 6.25
CA GLY A 22 27.27 17.68 6.80
C GLY A 22 28.17 17.11 5.71
N HIS A 23 29.48 17.12 6.00
CA HIS A 23 30.52 16.55 5.15
C HIS A 23 31.04 15.24 5.74
N SER A 24 31.34 14.25 4.90
CA SER A 24 31.88 12.95 5.31
C SER A 24 31.00 12.30 6.39
N LEU A 25 31.57 11.90 7.54
CA LEU A 25 30.82 11.36 8.67
C LEU A 25 29.74 12.33 9.18
N GLY A 26 29.95 13.64 9.05
CA GLY A 26 28.95 14.64 9.40
C GLY A 26 27.70 14.56 8.55
N GLY A 27 27.81 14.20 7.27
CA GLY A 27 26.65 13.98 6.43
C GLY A 27 25.92 12.67 6.74
N SER A 28 26.63 11.64 7.21
CA SER A 28 26.01 10.44 7.79
C SER A 28 25.17 10.78 9.03
N VAL A 29 25.70 11.61 9.94
CA VAL A 29 24.97 12.10 11.12
C VAL A 29 23.78 12.97 10.70
N ALA A 30 23.95 13.88 9.74
CA ALA A 30 22.87 14.69 9.17
C ALA A 30 21.73 13.83 8.60
N SER A 31 22.09 12.77 7.89
CA SER A 31 21.12 11.86 7.30
C SER A 31 20.34 11.09 8.37
N LEU A 32 21.02 10.53 9.37
CA LEU A 32 20.37 9.86 10.50
C LEU A 32 19.49 10.81 11.30
N PHE A 33 19.96 12.02 11.57
CA PHE A 33 19.18 13.05 12.26
C PHE A 33 17.91 13.42 11.49
N THR A 34 18.01 13.54 10.16
CA THR A 34 16.84 13.78 9.30
C THR A 34 15.86 12.62 9.36
N LEU A 35 16.33 11.36 9.30
CA LEU A 35 15.47 10.18 9.46
C LEU A 35 14.76 10.19 10.83
N CYS A 36 15.46 10.55 11.91
CA CYS A 36 14.85 10.70 13.24
C CYS A 36 13.76 11.78 13.26
N LEU A 37 13.99 12.93 12.63
CA LEU A 37 12.99 14.00 12.53
C LEU A 37 11.75 13.58 11.73
N LEU A 38 11.95 12.85 10.64
CA LEU A 38 10.88 12.31 9.80
C LEU A 38 10.08 11.23 10.55
N ASP A 39 10.74 10.34 11.28
CA ASP A 39 10.06 9.29 12.06
C ASP A 39 9.30 9.85 13.27
N ALA A 40 9.85 10.86 13.93
CA ALA A 40 9.23 11.45 15.11
C ALA A 40 8.06 12.41 14.77
N ASN A 41 7.84 12.71 13.48
CA ASN A 41 6.79 13.63 13.00
C ASN A 41 6.81 15.01 13.72
N ILE A 42 7.99 15.43 14.19
CA ILE A 42 8.18 16.65 14.99
C ILE A 42 7.93 17.90 14.14
N LEU A 43 8.11 17.79 12.82
CA LEU A 43 8.03 18.91 11.91
C LEU A 43 6.59 19.13 11.39
N LYS A 44 6.14 20.39 11.43
CA LYS A 44 4.86 20.79 10.83
C LYS A 44 4.87 20.47 9.31
N PRO A 45 3.72 20.21 8.68
CA PRO A 45 3.64 19.87 7.24
C PRO A 45 4.30 20.87 6.28
N LYS A 46 4.43 22.14 6.71
CA LYS A 46 5.05 23.24 5.95
C LYS A 46 6.57 23.33 6.13
N CYS A 47 7.16 22.66 7.12
CA CYS A 47 8.59 22.68 7.43
C CYS A 47 9.20 21.31 7.12
N ARG A 48 9.11 20.87 5.87
CA ARG A 48 9.75 19.63 5.44
C ARG A 48 11.26 19.83 5.54
N PRO A 49 12.07 18.90 6.09
CA PRO A 49 13.52 19.05 6.09
C PRO A 49 14.09 18.61 4.74
N ILE A 50 15.15 19.24 4.25
CA ILE A 50 15.98 18.69 3.17
C ILE A 50 17.37 18.39 3.77
N CYS A 51 17.83 17.16 3.58
CA CYS A 51 19.17 16.73 3.96
C CYS A 51 20.09 16.76 2.74
N ILE A 52 21.12 17.61 2.77
CA ILE A 52 22.12 17.68 1.71
C ILE A 52 23.46 17.26 2.30
N THR A 53 24.10 16.24 1.76
CA THR A 53 25.37 15.73 2.30
C THR A 53 26.47 15.76 1.27
N PHE A 54 27.71 15.94 1.70
CA PHE A 54 28.87 15.97 0.82
C PHE A 54 29.82 14.82 1.19
N GLY A 55 30.17 13.96 0.24
CA GLY A 55 31.20 12.93 0.44
C GLY A 55 30.92 11.94 1.56
N SER A 56 29.64 11.67 1.86
CA SER A 56 29.24 10.90 3.04
C SER A 56 29.17 9.40 2.75
N PRO A 57 29.66 8.53 3.65
CA PRO A 57 29.56 7.09 3.47
C PRO A 57 28.11 6.60 3.57
N LEU A 58 27.84 5.45 2.95
CA LEU A 58 26.55 4.77 3.02
C LEU A 58 26.18 4.40 4.47
N ILE A 59 24.93 4.68 4.85
CA ILE A 59 24.39 4.39 6.21
C ILE A 59 23.15 3.49 6.20
N GLY A 60 22.49 3.33 5.06
CA GLY A 60 21.18 2.65 4.98
C GLY A 60 21.29 1.20 4.55
N GLY A 61 20.27 0.39 4.83
CA GLY A 61 20.12 -0.98 4.30
C GLY A 61 18.89 -1.12 3.38
N PHE A 62 18.54 -2.35 2.99
CA PHE A 62 17.42 -2.64 2.08
C PHE A 62 16.10 -1.94 2.43
N GLY A 63 15.78 -1.78 3.72
CA GLY A 63 14.55 -1.12 4.17
C GLY A 63 14.49 0.39 3.85
N LEU A 64 15.64 1.06 3.74
CA LEU A 64 15.72 2.50 3.46
C LEU A 64 15.74 2.81 1.96
N GLN A 65 16.23 1.87 1.14
CA GLN A 65 16.32 1.99 -0.32
C GLN A 65 14.96 2.31 -0.99
N HIS A 66 13.86 1.79 -0.43
CA HIS A 66 12.50 1.95 -0.97
C HIS A 66 11.59 2.87 -0.14
N SER A 67 12.17 3.76 0.69
CA SER A 67 11.39 4.69 1.50
C SER A 67 10.80 5.84 0.67
N ILE A 68 9.62 6.33 1.04
CA ILE A 68 9.09 7.60 0.49
C ILE A 68 9.96 8.80 0.90
N TRP A 69 10.84 8.61 1.88
CA TRP A 69 11.72 9.64 2.36
C TRP A 69 12.89 9.94 1.42
N ASN A 70 13.11 9.15 0.36
CA ASN A 70 14.19 9.39 -0.60
C ASN A 70 14.20 10.83 -1.13
N SER A 71 13.01 11.42 -1.34
CA SER A 71 12.88 12.83 -1.81
C SER A 71 13.39 13.91 -0.84
N PHE A 72 13.72 13.56 0.41
CA PHE A 72 14.30 14.49 1.38
C PHE A 72 15.83 14.45 1.42
N PHE A 73 16.48 13.55 0.69
CA PHE A 73 17.93 13.36 0.75
C PHE A 73 18.58 13.62 -0.61
N LEU A 74 19.60 14.50 -0.60
CA LEU A 74 20.48 14.76 -1.73
C LEU A 74 21.93 14.49 -1.30
N HIS A 75 22.53 13.46 -1.87
CA HIS A 75 23.90 13.06 -1.59
C HIS A 75 24.83 13.54 -2.72
N VAL A 76 25.62 14.59 -2.45
CA VAL A 76 26.59 15.14 -3.40
C VAL A 76 27.89 14.35 -3.27
N VAL A 77 28.35 13.79 -4.39
CA VAL A 77 29.52 12.90 -4.43
C VAL A 77 30.43 13.29 -5.60
N SER A 78 31.68 13.58 -5.29
CA SER A 78 32.70 13.81 -6.30
C SER A 78 33.16 12.49 -6.93
N ASN A 79 33.47 12.52 -8.22
CA ASN A 79 34.10 11.39 -8.91
C ASN A 79 35.54 11.10 -8.44
N GLN A 80 36.11 11.95 -7.57
CA GLN A 80 37.42 11.78 -6.94
C GLN A 80 37.33 11.38 -5.46
N ASP A 81 36.13 11.25 -4.89
CA ASP A 81 35.94 10.98 -3.45
C ASP A 81 35.59 9.51 -3.20
N PRO A 82 36.48 8.72 -2.57
CA PRO A 82 36.21 7.31 -2.27
C PRO A 82 35.34 7.11 -1.02
N VAL A 83 35.14 8.14 -0.19
CA VAL A 83 34.45 8.01 1.10
C VAL A 83 33.02 7.47 0.96
N PRO A 84 32.20 7.92 -0.01
CA PRO A 84 30.85 7.40 -0.21
C PRO A 84 30.79 5.88 -0.43
N GLY A 85 31.79 5.30 -1.10
CA GLY A 85 31.86 3.86 -1.34
C GLY A 85 32.80 3.11 -0.39
N LEU A 86 33.21 3.71 0.74
CA LEU A 86 34.20 3.15 1.68
C LEU A 86 33.79 1.77 2.24
N PHE A 87 32.50 1.56 2.49
CA PHE A 87 31.96 0.31 3.05
C PHE A 87 31.46 -0.67 1.98
N LEU A 88 31.80 -0.46 0.71
CA LEU A 88 31.45 -1.39 -0.35
C LEU A 88 32.47 -2.54 -0.42
N PRO A 89 32.05 -3.76 -0.79
CA PRO A 89 32.98 -4.88 -0.89
C PRO A 89 34.02 -4.59 -1.96
N SER A 90 35.29 -4.47 -1.56
CA SER A 90 36.42 -4.43 -2.48
C SER A 90 36.55 -5.79 -3.15
N GLY A 91 36.40 -5.87 -4.46
CA GLY A 91 36.51 -7.12 -5.25
C GLY A 91 37.90 -7.77 -5.29
N ARG A 92 38.76 -7.52 -4.29
CA ARG A 92 40.16 -8.00 -4.22
C ARG A 92 40.44 -9.02 -3.11
N SER A 93 39.46 -9.40 -2.30
CA SER A 93 39.65 -10.43 -1.27
C SER A 93 39.22 -11.82 -1.78
N PRO A 94 40.08 -12.85 -1.78
CA PRO A 94 39.67 -14.22 -2.08
C PRO A 94 38.61 -14.69 -1.05
N PRO A 95 37.69 -15.58 -1.44
CA PRO A 95 36.69 -16.12 -0.53
C PRO A 95 37.34 -17.17 0.39
N THR A 96 38.14 -16.73 1.35
CA THR A 96 38.66 -17.60 2.41
C THR A 96 37.91 -17.34 3.70
N SER A 97 36.65 -17.79 3.70
CA SER A 97 35.81 -18.22 4.84
C SER A 97 34.35 -18.04 4.46
N SER A 98 33.49 -18.92 4.99
CA SER A 98 32.03 -18.93 4.84
C SER A 98 31.30 -17.72 5.46
N HIS A 99 32.01 -16.61 5.66
CA HIS A 99 31.51 -15.34 6.19
C HIS A 99 31.90 -14.17 5.28
N SER A 100 31.70 -14.31 3.95
CA SER A 100 31.69 -13.15 3.06
C SER A 100 30.48 -12.27 3.44
N GLN A 101 30.69 -11.37 4.39
CA GLN A 101 29.72 -10.34 4.75
C GLN A 101 29.53 -9.46 3.51
N THR A 102 28.48 -9.74 2.74
CA THR A 102 27.89 -8.73 1.87
C THR A 102 27.56 -7.56 2.78
N THR A 103 28.29 -6.45 2.63
CA THR A 103 28.01 -5.29 3.48
C THR A 103 26.57 -4.90 3.21
N GLY A 104 25.74 -4.91 4.25
CA GLY A 104 24.29 -4.69 4.15
C GLY A 104 23.91 -3.27 3.75
N TYR A 105 24.90 -2.42 3.43
CA TYR A 105 24.72 -1.03 3.09
C TYR A 105 24.24 -0.85 1.64
N LYS A 106 23.20 -0.03 1.48
CA LYS A 106 22.55 0.30 0.22
C LYS A 106 22.37 1.82 0.11
N PRO A 107 22.52 2.39 -1.09
CA PRO A 107 22.19 3.79 -1.32
C PRO A 107 20.67 4.00 -1.18
N PHE A 108 20.32 5.18 -0.68
CA PHE A 108 18.96 5.70 -0.59
C PHE A 108 19.00 7.21 -0.85
N GLY A 109 17.87 7.81 -1.18
CA GLY A 109 17.85 9.21 -1.63
C GLY A 109 18.41 9.42 -3.03
N THR A 110 18.47 10.69 -3.44
CA THR A 110 18.99 11.10 -4.75
C THR A 110 20.49 11.38 -4.63
N TYR A 111 21.28 10.90 -5.59
CA TYR A 111 22.72 11.14 -5.65
C TYR A 111 23.05 12.12 -6.76
N LEU A 112 23.75 13.21 -6.43
CA LEU A 112 24.34 14.13 -7.40
C LEU A 112 25.82 13.77 -7.55
N LEU A 113 26.16 13.05 -8.61
CA LEU A 113 27.56 12.78 -8.95
C LEU A 113 28.13 13.99 -9.68
N CYS A 114 29.28 14.49 -9.25
CA CYS A 114 29.91 15.67 -9.82
C CYS A 114 31.39 15.49 -10.13
N SER A 115 31.85 16.24 -11.13
CA SER A 115 33.25 16.46 -11.45
C SER A 115 33.48 17.97 -11.65
N GLU A 116 34.72 18.37 -11.93
CA GLU A 116 35.03 19.75 -12.35
C GLU A 116 34.36 20.13 -13.69
N LEU A 117 33.94 19.14 -14.47
CA LEU A 117 33.39 19.35 -15.81
C LEU A 117 31.86 19.44 -15.83
N GLY A 118 31.17 18.73 -14.93
CA GLY A 118 29.72 18.62 -14.92
C GLY A 118 29.18 17.80 -13.75
N CYS A 119 27.86 17.66 -13.69
CA CYS A 119 27.17 16.88 -12.66
C CYS A 119 25.93 16.19 -13.22
N ALA A 120 25.54 15.07 -12.62
CA ALA A 120 24.37 14.27 -13.00
C ALA A 120 23.66 13.70 -11.78
N CYS A 121 22.32 13.64 -11.83
CA CYS A 121 21.49 13.11 -10.75
C CYS A 121 21.07 11.66 -11.02
N PHE A 122 21.11 10.83 -9.99
CA PHE A 122 20.71 9.43 -10.04
C PHE A 122 19.77 9.10 -8.87
N ASP A 123 18.68 8.39 -9.17
CA ASP A 123 17.75 7.87 -8.18
C ASP A 123 17.80 6.33 -8.08
N ASN A 124 18.23 5.63 -9.14
CA ASN A 124 18.34 4.18 -9.15
C ASN A 124 19.45 3.68 -8.18
N PRO A 125 19.09 2.96 -7.12
CA PRO A 125 20.05 2.53 -6.11
C PRO A 125 21.07 1.49 -6.61
N ASP A 126 20.70 0.64 -7.56
CA ASP A 126 21.63 -0.36 -8.10
C ASP A 126 22.65 0.29 -9.03
N LEU A 127 22.23 1.28 -9.81
CA LEU A 127 23.12 2.09 -10.63
C LEU A 127 24.08 2.91 -9.77
N ILE A 128 23.56 3.62 -8.76
CA ILE A 128 24.37 4.38 -7.80
C ILE A 128 25.43 3.48 -7.15
N LEU A 129 25.01 2.29 -6.69
CA LEU A 129 25.93 1.31 -6.10
C LEU A 129 27.04 0.89 -7.08
N GLY A 130 26.72 0.69 -8.36
CA GLY A 130 27.69 0.41 -9.41
C GLY A 130 28.70 1.55 -9.59
N LEU A 131 28.21 2.79 -9.72
CA LEU A 131 29.04 3.97 -9.94
C LEU A 131 29.95 4.27 -8.73
N LEU A 132 29.45 4.10 -7.50
CA LEU A 132 30.26 4.26 -6.29
C LEU A 132 31.40 3.23 -6.21
N LYS A 133 31.21 1.99 -6.68
CA LYS A 133 32.29 0.98 -6.73
C LYS A 133 33.41 1.39 -7.68
N VAL A 134 33.05 1.99 -8.82
CA VAL A 134 34.02 2.50 -9.79
C VAL A 134 34.85 3.61 -9.15
N ILE A 135 34.20 4.59 -8.49
CA ILE A 135 34.90 5.69 -7.80
C ILE A 135 35.85 5.14 -6.73
N SER A 136 35.37 4.25 -5.86
CA SER A 136 36.19 3.69 -4.77
C SER A 136 37.41 2.89 -5.26
N SER A 137 37.33 2.25 -6.42
CA SER A 137 38.43 1.44 -6.93
C SER A 137 39.56 2.26 -7.57
N GLU A 138 39.29 3.48 -8.02
CA GLU A 138 40.29 4.33 -8.68
C GLU A 138 41.14 5.12 -7.69
N VAL A 139 40.60 5.47 -6.52
CA VAL A 139 41.30 6.28 -5.51
C VAL A 139 42.16 5.42 -4.57
N ALA A 140 42.66 4.27 -5.05
CA ALA A 140 43.54 3.37 -4.29
C ALA A 140 44.91 4.01 -3.89
N GLY A 141 45.11 5.30 -4.17
CA GLY A 141 46.31 6.10 -3.84
C GLY A 141 46.20 6.97 -2.57
N GLY A 142 45.18 6.77 -1.73
CA GLY A 142 45.02 7.47 -0.44
C GLY A 142 43.88 8.50 -0.43
N PHE A 143 43.39 8.85 0.77
CA PHE A 143 42.33 9.85 0.96
C PHE A 143 42.83 11.22 0.47
N LYS A 144 42.38 11.62 -0.73
CA LYS A 144 42.49 13.01 -1.16
C LYS A 144 41.36 13.79 -0.51
N ASP A 145 41.71 14.87 0.18
CA ASP A 145 40.71 15.83 0.66
C ASP A 145 40.10 16.51 -0.56
N VAL A 146 38.81 16.27 -0.80
CA VAL A 146 38.10 16.80 -1.97
C VAL A 146 37.43 18.11 -1.57
N ASP A 147 37.84 19.23 -2.20
CA ASP A 147 37.16 20.51 -2.02
C ASP A 147 35.85 20.56 -2.81
N TYR A 148 34.77 20.08 -2.17
CA TYR A 148 33.41 20.21 -2.71
C TYR A 148 33.01 21.66 -2.97
N GLY A 149 33.57 22.63 -2.24
CA GLY A 149 33.30 24.05 -2.45
C GLY A 149 33.83 24.54 -3.79
N GLU A 150 35.03 24.11 -4.19
CA GLU A 150 35.60 24.41 -5.51
C GLU A 150 34.79 23.78 -6.64
N ILE A 151 34.44 22.50 -6.51
CA ILE A 151 33.61 21.79 -7.50
C ILE A 151 32.29 22.53 -7.72
N LEU A 152 31.59 22.91 -6.64
CA LEU A 152 30.31 23.61 -6.74
C LEU A 152 30.44 25.01 -7.35
N ARG A 153 31.53 25.75 -7.07
CA ARG A 153 31.81 27.04 -7.72
C ARG A 153 31.99 26.86 -9.23
N ASN A 154 32.80 25.88 -9.64
CA ASN A 154 33.06 25.58 -11.05
C ASN A 154 31.77 25.17 -11.78
N LEU A 155 30.93 24.35 -11.16
CA LEU A 155 29.62 23.97 -11.70
C LEU A 155 28.69 25.17 -11.86
N LYS A 156 28.65 26.08 -10.89
CA LYS A 156 27.85 27.31 -10.96
C LYS A 156 28.31 28.21 -12.11
N GLU A 157 29.61 28.38 -12.30
CA GLU A 157 30.16 29.17 -13.40
C GLU A 157 29.86 28.56 -14.77
N ARG A 158 29.97 27.24 -14.90
CA ARG A 158 29.65 26.53 -16.15
C ARG A 158 28.16 26.50 -16.47
N ALA A 159 27.29 26.46 -15.47
CA ALA A 159 25.85 26.58 -15.68
C ALA A 159 25.47 27.93 -16.32
N ILE A 160 26.26 28.98 -16.10
CA ILE A 160 26.10 30.30 -16.71
C ILE A 160 26.68 30.32 -18.13
N CYS A 161 27.77 29.59 -18.38
CA CYS A 161 28.44 29.47 -19.68
C CYS A 161 27.92 28.26 -20.48
N LYS A 162 26.74 28.37 -21.10
CA LYS A 162 26.20 27.34 -22.01
C LYS A 162 27.02 27.22 -23.32
N GLY A 163 28.09 26.44 -23.30
CA GLY A 163 28.76 25.95 -24.50
C GLY A 163 28.67 24.43 -24.59
N LEU A 164 28.01 23.90 -25.62
CA LEU A 164 28.03 22.46 -25.92
C LEU A 164 29.45 22.05 -26.35
N PRO A 165 30.02 20.96 -25.81
CA PRO A 165 31.10 20.25 -26.49
C PRO A 165 30.62 19.81 -27.88
N GLN A 166 31.40 20.08 -28.93
CA GLN A 166 31.08 19.64 -30.29
C GLN A 166 31.10 18.11 -30.35
N VAL A 167 29.95 17.52 -30.67
CA VAL A 167 29.80 16.08 -30.85
C VAL A 167 30.07 15.72 -32.31
N GLY A 168 30.96 14.75 -32.53
CA GLY A 168 31.15 14.11 -33.83
C GLY A 168 29.96 13.20 -34.20
N GLU A 169 29.70 13.06 -35.50
CA GLU A 169 28.57 12.36 -36.14
C GLU A 169 28.44 10.85 -35.79
N ARG A 170 28.10 10.48 -34.55
CA ARG A 170 28.02 9.05 -34.16
C ARG A 170 26.79 8.59 -33.39
N PHE A 171 25.76 9.41 -33.21
CA PHE A 171 24.58 8.98 -32.44
C PHE A 171 23.31 8.93 -33.30
N ALA A 172 22.64 7.77 -33.27
CA ALA A 172 21.36 7.55 -33.94
C ALA A 172 20.16 8.11 -33.13
N ASP A 173 20.31 8.28 -31.81
CA ASP A 173 19.27 8.80 -30.92
C ASP A 173 19.81 10.00 -30.07
N PRO A 174 19.12 11.16 -30.06
CA PRO A 174 19.54 12.34 -29.29
C PRO A 174 19.52 12.18 -27.77
N LEU A 175 18.63 11.34 -27.22
CA LEU A 175 18.52 11.13 -25.77
C LEU A 175 19.70 10.29 -25.27
N SER A 176 19.99 9.17 -25.94
CA SER A 176 21.16 8.34 -25.61
C SER A 176 22.47 9.13 -25.76
N ALA A 177 22.58 10.00 -26.77
CA ALA A 177 23.73 10.89 -26.93
C ALA A 177 23.92 11.85 -25.74
N GLY A 178 22.83 12.44 -25.26
CA GLY A 178 22.84 13.32 -24.09
C GLY A 178 23.29 12.59 -22.82
N ILE A 179 22.78 11.37 -22.60
CA ILE A 179 23.15 10.53 -21.44
C ILE A 179 24.64 10.16 -21.49
N ILE A 180 25.15 9.75 -22.65
CA ILE A 180 26.58 9.41 -22.80
C ILE A 180 27.47 10.62 -22.50
N MET A 181 27.11 11.79 -23.05
CA MET A 181 27.85 13.03 -22.79
C MET A 181 27.84 13.37 -21.30
N GLU A 182 26.69 13.25 -20.63
CA GLU A 182 26.57 13.49 -19.20
C GLU A 182 27.48 12.54 -18.41
N LEU A 183 27.44 11.23 -18.69
CA LEU A 183 28.32 10.23 -18.07
C LEU A 183 29.82 10.53 -18.29
N GLU A 184 30.21 10.94 -19.50
CA GLU A 184 31.59 11.33 -19.78
C GLU A 184 32.00 12.58 -19.00
N THR A 185 31.13 13.58 -18.89
CA THR A 185 31.43 14.80 -18.13
C THR A 185 31.62 14.52 -16.64
N ILE A 186 30.85 13.61 -16.05
CA ILE A 186 31.06 13.19 -14.65
C ILE A 186 32.20 12.16 -14.49
N GLY A 187 32.85 11.76 -15.58
CA GLY A 187 34.06 10.93 -15.57
C GLY A 187 33.82 9.42 -15.62
N PHE A 188 32.70 8.96 -16.18
CA PHE A 188 32.37 7.55 -16.45
C PHE A 188 32.34 7.27 -17.95
N ASN A 189 33.51 7.12 -18.56
CA ASN A 189 33.60 6.67 -19.95
C ASN A 189 33.33 5.16 -20.09
N GLN A 190 33.04 4.73 -21.33
CA GLN A 190 32.71 3.33 -21.63
C GLN A 190 33.79 2.34 -21.17
N THR A 191 35.07 2.67 -21.39
CA THR A 191 36.19 1.79 -21.00
C THR A 191 36.25 1.59 -19.50
N LYS A 192 36.05 2.66 -18.73
CA LYS A 192 36.07 2.67 -17.26
C LYS A 192 34.92 1.85 -16.68
N LEU A 193 33.71 2.01 -17.23
CA LEU A 193 32.55 1.20 -16.80
C LEU A 193 32.77 -0.30 -17.07
N LEU A 194 33.29 -0.64 -18.25
CA LEU A 194 33.57 -2.03 -18.63
C LEU A 194 34.64 -2.70 -17.75
N GLN A 195 35.67 -1.96 -17.31
CA GLN A 195 36.67 -2.48 -16.36
C GLN A 195 36.07 -2.94 -15.03
N HIS A 196 34.89 -2.44 -14.68
CA HIS A 196 34.14 -2.78 -13.48
C HIS A 196 32.93 -3.69 -13.76
N ASN A 197 32.87 -4.34 -14.92
CA ASN A 197 31.75 -5.18 -15.37
C ASN A 197 30.40 -4.43 -15.40
N ILE A 198 30.42 -3.12 -15.68
CA ILE A 198 29.22 -2.32 -15.89
C ILE A 198 29.05 -2.08 -17.38
N ASP A 199 27.96 -2.59 -17.95
CA ASP A 199 27.61 -2.36 -19.34
C ASP A 199 26.96 -0.98 -19.53
N ILE A 200 27.59 -0.13 -20.35
CA ILE A 200 27.10 1.23 -20.63
C ILE A 200 25.68 1.22 -21.23
N ASN A 201 25.32 0.21 -22.03
CA ASN A 201 23.98 0.14 -22.61
C ASN A 201 22.92 -0.13 -21.53
N THR A 202 23.27 -0.91 -20.51
CA THR A 202 22.43 -1.13 -19.33
C THR A 202 22.23 0.17 -18.53
N VAL A 203 23.30 0.97 -18.36
CA VAL A 203 23.22 2.29 -17.71
C VAL A 203 22.31 3.25 -18.50
N ILE A 204 22.53 3.36 -19.82
CA ILE A 204 21.72 4.19 -20.71
C ILE A 204 20.26 3.77 -20.64
N SER A 205 19.97 2.47 -20.79
CA SER A 205 18.59 1.94 -20.74
C SER A 205 17.88 2.29 -19.43
N THR A 206 18.61 2.20 -18.30
CA THR A 206 18.09 2.53 -16.97
C THR A 206 17.78 4.03 -16.87
N MET A 207 18.70 4.90 -17.26
CA MET A 207 18.52 6.36 -17.23
C MET A 207 17.39 6.83 -18.16
N GLU A 208 17.27 6.22 -19.34
CA GLU A 208 16.16 6.51 -20.23
C GLU A 208 14.81 6.07 -19.65
N GLU A 209 14.75 4.90 -19.00
CA GLU A 209 13.54 4.44 -18.32
C GLU A 209 13.13 5.39 -17.20
N GLU A 210 14.08 5.89 -16.41
CA GLU A 210 13.83 6.89 -15.37
C GLU A 210 13.27 8.20 -15.94
N ALA A 211 13.89 8.73 -17.01
CA ALA A 211 13.42 9.93 -17.70
C ALA A 211 11.98 9.78 -18.25
N ARG A 212 11.67 8.61 -18.83
CA ARG A 212 10.33 8.27 -19.33
C ARG A 212 9.33 8.10 -18.17
N ASN A 213 9.72 7.45 -17.08
CA ASN A 213 8.88 7.22 -15.91
C ASN A 213 8.49 8.52 -15.18
N LEU A 214 9.40 9.50 -15.09
CA LEU A 214 9.09 10.83 -14.56
C LEU A 214 8.01 11.54 -15.38
N THR A 215 8.08 11.41 -16.70
CA THR A 215 7.11 12.00 -17.63
C THR A 215 5.73 11.32 -17.52
N GLN A 216 5.71 9.99 -17.29
CA GLN A 216 4.48 9.20 -17.16
C GLN A 216 3.79 9.36 -15.79
N LYS A 217 4.56 9.47 -14.69
CA LYS A 217 4.03 9.70 -13.33
C LYS A 217 3.34 11.06 -13.20
N ASN A 218 3.82 12.08 -13.91
CA ASN A 218 3.31 13.44 -13.81
C ASN A 218 2.03 13.71 -14.63
N LYS A 219 1.63 12.82 -15.54
CA LYS A 219 0.53 13.13 -16.47
C LYS A 219 -0.81 12.42 -16.22
N ASP A 220 -0.91 11.23 -15.61
CA ASP A 220 -2.21 10.53 -15.72
C ASP A 220 -2.60 9.37 -14.78
N SER A 221 -1.69 8.66 -14.11
CA SER A 221 -2.06 7.32 -13.58
C SER A 221 -2.88 7.33 -12.28
N GLY A 222 -2.52 8.17 -11.30
CA GLY A 222 -3.15 8.16 -9.97
C GLY A 222 -4.59 8.70 -9.96
N ALA A 223 -4.81 9.84 -10.62
CA ALA A 223 -6.13 10.50 -10.67
C ALA A 223 -7.14 9.72 -11.51
N LYS A 224 -6.71 9.14 -12.64
CA LYS A 224 -7.56 8.27 -13.46
C LYS A 224 -7.97 6.99 -12.72
N LYS A 225 -7.03 6.34 -12.01
CA LYS A 225 -7.35 5.14 -11.20
C LYS A 225 -8.33 5.48 -10.09
N LEU A 226 -8.13 6.61 -9.39
CA LEU A 226 -9.05 7.08 -8.35
C LEU A 226 -10.45 7.38 -8.88
N ASN A 227 -10.56 8.03 -10.04
CA ASN A 227 -11.86 8.29 -10.67
C ASN A 227 -12.54 6.99 -11.09
N LYS A 228 -11.80 6.01 -11.62
CA LYS A 228 -12.35 4.70 -11.98
C LYS A 228 -12.95 3.99 -10.76
N ILE A 229 -12.26 4.01 -9.62
CA ILE A 229 -12.75 3.43 -8.36
C ILE A 229 -14.05 4.08 -7.92
N LYS A 230 -14.11 5.42 -7.94
CA LYS A 230 -15.35 6.15 -7.59
C LYS A 230 -16.51 5.78 -8.52
N ILE A 231 -16.25 5.68 -9.82
CA ILE A 231 -17.24 5.28 -10.82
C ILE A 231 -17.74 3.86 -10.54
N ASP A 232 -16.84 2.91 -10.27
CA ASP A 232 -17.22 1.52 -10.02
C ASP A 232 -17.94 1.33 -8.69
N MET A 233 -17.54 2.04 -7.63
CA MET A 233 -18.29 2.08 -6.37
C MET A 233 -19.70 2.66 -6.57
N ALA A 234 -19.83 3.76 -7.30
CA ALA A 234 -21.14 4.34 -7.62
C ALA A 234 -22.02 3.40 -8.46
N ARG A 235 -21.42 2.59 -9.35
CA ARG A 235 -22.12 1.55 -10.11
C ARG A 235 -22.63 0.43 -9.20
N LEU A 236 -21.86 0.02 -8.19
CA LEU A 236 -22.31 -0.95 -7.20
C LEU A 236 -23.45 -0.40 -6.33
N GLU A 237 -23.36 0.87 -5.92
CA GLU A 237 -24.47 1.55 -5.22
C GLU A 237 -25.72 1.63 -6.09
N TRP A 238 -25.57 1.89 -7.39
CA TRP A 238 -26.69 1.92 -8.32
C TRP A 238 -27.29 0.53 -8.57
N TYR A 239 -26.45 -0.51 -8.65
CA TYR A 239 -26.89 -1.90 -8.71
C TYR A 239 -27.74 -2.28 -7.49
N LYS A 240 -27.30 -1.91 -6.29
CA LYS A 240 -28.06 -2.13 -5.05
C LYS A 240 -29.44 -1.45 -5.05
N LYS A 241 -29.55 -0.28 -5.68
CA LYS A 241 -30.80 0.50 -5.81
C LYS A 241 -31.65 0.08 -7.01
N ASN A 242 -31.24 -0.91 -7.80
CA ASN A 242 -31.97 -1.31 -8.99
C ASN A 242 -33.33 -1.92 -8.59
N PRO A 243 -34.47 -1.48 -9.17
CA PRO A 243 -35.80 -2.01 -8.84
C PRO A 243 -35.94 -3.52 -8.97
N LYS A 244 -35.24 -4.16 -9.92
CA LYS A 244 -35.22 -5.62 -10.07
C LYS A 244 -34.51 -6.32 -8.90
N VAL A 245 -33.59 -5.60 -8.25
CA VAL A 245 -32.78 -6.07 -7.12
C VAL A 245 -33.46 -5.79 -5.78
N LEU A 246 -34.29 -4.74 -5.70
CA LEU A 246 -34.89 -4.29 -4.43
C LEU A 246 -35.83 -5.31 -3.77
N ASN A 247 -36.43 -6.25 -4.51
CA ASN A 247 -37.32 -7.25 -3.91
C ASN A 247 -36.60 -8.45 -3.27
N MET A 248 -35.36 -8.73 -3.71
CA MET A 248 -34.62 -9.93 -3.32
C MET A 248 -33.31 -9.58 -2.58
N GLY A 249 -32.79 -8.37 -2.77
CA GLY A 249 -31.54 -7.90 -2.19
C GLY A 249 -30.36 -8.13 -3.13
N TYR A 250 -29.37 -7.25 -3.06
CA TYR A 250 -28.23 -7.26 -4.00
C TYR A 250 -27.37 -8.53 -3.89
N TYR A 251 -27.31 -9.15 -2.71
CA TYR A 251 -26.60 -10.40 -2.48
C TYR A 251 -27.25 -11.56 -3.24
N ASP A 252 -28.54 -11.80 -2.99
CA ASP A 252 -29.29 -12.91 -3.57
C ASP A 252 -29.47 -12.75 -5.08
N CYS A 253 -29.70 -11.53 -5.55
CA CYS A 253 -29.73 -11.24 -6.99
C CYS A 253 -28.40 -11.53 -7.70
N PHE A 254 -27.26 -11.34 -7.02
CA PHE A 254 -25.96 -11.67 -7.58
C PHE A 254 -25.69 -13.18 -7.54
N LYS A 255 -26.10 -13.85 -6.46
CA LYS A 255 -25.97 -15.30 -6.28
C LYS A 255 -26.77 -16.09 -7.33
N ILE A 256 -28.00 -15.66 -7.61
CA ILE A 256 -28.86 -16.27 -8.62
C ILE A 256 -28.38 -15.80 -9.98
N LYS A 257 -27.53 -16.61 -10.64
CA LYS A 257 -26.92 -16.40 -11.97
C LYS A 257 -27.93 -16.11 -13.12
N GLY A 258 -29.24 -15.95 -12.83
CA GLY A 258 -30.35 -15.75 -13.75
C GLY A 258 -30.67 -14.31 -14.16
N SER A 259 -30.06 -13.29 -13.53
CA SER A 259 -30.12 -11.89 -14.04
C SER A 259 -28.76 -11.42 -14.55
N LYS A 260 -28.18 -12.15 -15.52
CA LYS A 260 -27.05 -11.68 -16.34
C LYS A 260 -27.39 -10.49 -17.25
N THR A 261 -28.57 -9.91 -17.07
CA THR A 261 -29.05 -8.73 -17.78
C THR A 261 -28.73 -7.47 -16.97
N ASP A 262 -27.64 -6.82 -17.39
CA ASP A 262 -27.55 -5.38 -17.72
C ASP A 262 -26.40 -4.60 -17.06
N LEU A 263 -25.80 -5.08 -15.97
CA LEU A 263 -24.63 -4.44 -15.35
C LEU A 263 -23.49 -5.44 -15.22
N LYS A 264 -22.31 -5.10 -15.78
CA LYS A 264 -21.06 -5.87 -15.65
C LYS A 264 -20.51 -5.79 -14.21
N VAL A 265 -21.34 -6.16 -13.21
CA VAL A 265 -21.03 -6.08 -11.78
C VAL A 265 -19.78 -6.91 -11.46
N GLU A 266 -19.65 -8.09 -12.05
CA GLU A 266 -18.44 -8.93 -11.97
C GLU A 266 -17.19 -8.14 -12.36
N GLY A 267 -17.20 -7.48 -13.52
CA GLY A 267 -16.03 -6.71 -13.99
C GLY A 267 -15.70 -5.48 -13.15
N PHE A 268 -16.70 -4.84 -12.52
CA PHE A 268 -16.43 -3.74 -11.58
C PHE A 268 -15.90 -4.27 -10.23
N SER A 269 -16.45 -5.39 -9.76
CA SER A 269 -16.02 -6.08 -8.55
C SER A 269 -14.57 -6.53 -8.67
N GLU A 270 -14.20 -7.20 -9.76
CA GLU A 270 -12.83 -7.67 -10.03
C GLU A 270 -11.82 -6.52 -10.02
N PHE A 271 -12.13 -5.42 -10.73
CA PHE A 271 -11.26 -4.25 -10.76
C PHE A 271 -11.06 -3.64 -9.37
N LEU A 272 -12.13 -3.51 -8.58
CA LEU A 272 -12.05 -3.01 -7.21
C LEU A 272 -11.21 -3.94 -6.34
N THR A 273 -11.39 -5.25 -6.46
CA THR A 273 -10.63 -6.25 -5.73
C THR A 273 -9.14 -6.18 -6.02
N ASP A 274 -8.76 -6.07 -7.29
CA ASP A 274 -7.34 -5.94 -7.68
C ASP A 274 -6.74 -4.62 -7.17
N TYR A 275 -7.48 -3.52 -7.27
CA TYR A 275 -7.03 -2.25 -6.71
C TYR A 275 -6.78 -2.30 -5.20
N TRP A 276 -7.72 -2.87 -4.43
CA TRP A 276 -7.59 -2.91 -2.97
C TRP A 276 -6.53 -3.90 -2.52
N LYS A 277 -6.30 -5.00 -3.25
CA LYS A 277 -5.13 -5.89 -3.04
C LYS A 277 -3.81 -5.14 -3.24
N ASP A 278 -3.67 -4.42 -4.36
CA ASP A 278 -2.49 -3.58 -4.63
C ASP A 278 -2.27 -2.54 -3.53
N MET A 279 -3.35 -1.90 -3.07
CA MET A 279 -3.31 -0.87 -2.04
C MET A 279 -2.85 -1.46 -0.70
N VAL A 280 -3.42 -2.60 -0.29
CA VAL A 280 -3.02 -3.29 0.94
C VAL A 280 -1.55 -3.71 0.87
N ALA A 281 -1.09 -4.24 -0.27
CA ALA A 281 0.31 -4.60 -0.46
C ALA A 281 1.25 -3.39 -0.38
N GLN A 282 0.85 -2.23 -0.92
CA GLN A 282 1.61 -0.99 -0.79
C GLN A 282 1.71 -0.50 0.65
N VAL A 283 0.63 -0.62 1.44
CA VAL A 283 0.65 -0.26 2.86
C VAL A 283 1.58 -1.16 3.67
N GLN A 284 1.57 -2.46 3.38
CA GLN A 284 2.44 -3.42 4.09
C GLN A 284 3.93 -3.22 3.79
N ARG A 285 4.28 -2.65 2.63
CA ARG A 285 5.67 -2.33 2.25
C ARG A 285 6.20 -1.05 2.91
N LYS A 286 5.34 -0.22 3.50
CA LYS A 286 5.71 1.07 4.10
C LYS A 286 6.19 0.91 5.56
N PRO A 287 7.09 1.79 6.04
CA PRO A 287 7.39 1.93 7.47
C PRO A 287 6.12 2.08 8.32
N GLN A 288 6.08 1.51 9.54
CA GLN A 288 4.85 1.38 10.34
C GLN A 288 4.07 2.69 10.54
N LYS A 289 4.74 3.81 10.87
CA LYS A 289 4.08 5.12 11.09
C LYS A 289 3.55 5.74 9.80
N GLU A 290 4.24 5.56 8.68
CA GLU A 290 3.73 5.95 7.36
C GLU A 290 2.55 5.09 6.94
N GLY A 291 2.62 3.79 7.23
CA GLY A 291 1.50 2.87 7.07
C GLY A 291 0.27 3.37 7.83
N ALA A 292 0.42 3.82 9.08
CA ALA A 292 -0.69 4.33 9.91
C ALA A 292 -1.32 5.63 9.37
N THR A 293 -0.50 6.63 8.98
CA THR A 293 -1.03 7.87 8.36
C THR A 293 -1.68 7.61 7.00
N PHE A 294 -1.12 6.71 6.20
CA PHE A 294 -1.70 6.29 4.93
C PHE A 294 -3.01 5.51 5.12
N ARG A 295 -3.09 4.62 6.13
CA ARG A 295 -4.32 3.91 6.51
C ARG A 295 -5.43 4.89 6.82
N THR A 296 -5.19 5.91 7.65
CA THR A 296 -6.22 6.89 8.06
C THR A 296 -6.91 7.56 6.85
N ARG A 297 -6.17 7.85 5.78
CA ARG A 297 -6.70 8.50 4.57
C ARG A 297 -7.65 7.62 3.75
N TRP A 298 -7.46 6.30 3.79
CA TRP A 298 -8.17 5.34 2.94
C TRP A 298 -9.06 4.37 3.72
N LEU A 299 -9.00 4.41 5.06
CA LEU A 299 -9.68 3.47 5.94
C LEU A 299 -11.18 3.42 5.70
N TYR A 300 -11.80 4.60 5.59
CA TYR A 300 -13.23 4.71 5.32
C TYR A 300 -13.60 4.11 3.97
N ALA A 301 -12.87 4.48 2.90
CA ALA A 301 -13.11 3.96 1.56
C ALA A 301 -12.90 2.44 1.48
N GLY A 302 -11.87 1.92 2.16
CA GLY A 302 -11.59 0.48 2.21
C GLY A 302 -12.63 -0.30 2.99
N THR A 303 -13.20 0.30 4.05
CA THR A 303 -14.29 -0.27 4.82
C THR A 303 -15.58 -0.33 4.00
N VAL A 304 -15.92 0.75 3.29
CA VAL A 304 -17.09 0.76 2.39
C VAL A 304 -16.93 -0.25 1.26
N TYR A 305 -15.75 -0.31 0.63
CA TYR A 305 -15.43 -1.34 -0.36
C TYR A 305 -15.64 -2.75 0.20
N ARG A 306 -15.04 -3.06 1.36
CA ARG A 306 -15.17 -4.38 2.01
C ARG A 306 -16.63 -4.74 2.24
N ARG A 307 -17.42 -3.82 2.78
CA ARG A 307 -18.85 -4.03 3.07
C ARG A 307 -19.74 -4.13 1.82
N MET A 308 -19.30 -3.59 0.67
CA MET A 308 -20.01 -3.67 -0.60
C MET A 308 -19.64 -4.89 -1.45
N VAL A 309 -18.36 -5.29 -1.44
CA VAL A 309 -17.80 -6.25 -2.41
C VAL A 309 -17.60 -7.63 -1.82
N GLU A 310 -17.18 -7.76 -0.55
CA GLU A 310 -16.98 -9.08 0.07
C GLU A 310 -18.26 -9.94 0.06
N PRO A 311 -19.47 -9.40 0.27
CA PRO A 311 -20.72 -10.15 0.09
C PRO A 311 -20.92 -10.72 -1.33
N LEU A 312 -20.47 -10.03 -2.38
CA LEU A 312 -20.58 -10.52 -3.76
C LEU A 312 -19.63 -11.70 -4.00
N GLU A 313 -18.42 -11.65 -3.44
CA GLU A 313 -17.50 -12.79 -3.49
C GLU A 313 -18.02 -14.00 -2.70
N ILE A 314 -18.68 -13.76 -1.55
CA ILE A 314 -19.37 -14.79 -0.77
C ILE A 314 -20.50 -15.41 -1.60
N ALA A 315 -21.34 -14.59 -2.25
CA ALA A 315 -22.42 -15.04 -3.11
C ALA A 315 -21.91 -15.93 -4.26
N ALA A 316 -20.83 -15.52 -4.93
CA ALA A 316 -20.19 -16.32 -5.97
C ALA A 316 -19.69 -17.68 -5.42
N PHE A 317 -19.01 -17.67 -4.28
CA PHE A 317 -18.44 -18.87 -3.66
C PHE A 317 -19.50 -19.90 -3.28
N TYR A 318 -20.55 -19.49 -2.56
CA TYR A 318 -21.63 -20.41 -2.17
C TYR A 318 -22.56 -20.75 -3.35
N GLY A 319 -22.70 -19.85 -4.33
CA GLY A 319 -23.41 -20.14 -5.59
C GLY A 319 -22.76 -21.24 -6.43
N GLU A 320 -21.48 -21.51 -6.21
CA GLU A 320 -20.74 -22.62 -6.85
C GLU A 320 -20.67 -23.89 -5.97
N GLY A 321 -21.37 -23.90 -4.84
CA GLY A 321 -21.37 -25.04 -3.91
C GLY A 321 -20.19 -25.06 -2.94
N GLY A 322 -19.49 -23.92 -2.77
CA GLY A 322 -18.48 -23.74 -1.74
C GLY A 322 -19.03 -23.94 -0.32
N LYS A 323 -18.14 -24.25 0.61
CA LYS A 323 -18.43 -24.39 2.05
C LYS A 323 -17.29 -23.78 2.87
N ASP A 324 -17.58 -23.26 4.06
CA ASP A 324 -16.63 -22.65 4.99
C ASP A 324 -15.78 -21.55 4.33
N TYR A 325 -16.45 -20.46 3.92
CA TYR A 325 -15.81 -19.31 3.25
C TYR A 325 -14.64 -18.73 4.06
N MET A 326 -14.79 -18.65 5.38
CA MET A 326 -13.81 -18.06 6.30
C MET A 326 -12.45 -18.75 6.23
N LYS A 327 -12.47 -20.08 6.13
CA LYS A 327 -11.28 -20.91 6.07
C LYS A 327 -10.77 -21.08 4.64
N ASN A 328 -11.68 -21.28 3.68
CA ASN A 328 -11.32 -21.79 2.36
C ASN A 328 -11.09 -20.70 1.30
N LYS A 329 -11.71 -19.52 1.43
CA LYS A 329 -11.70 -18.52 0.34
C LYS A 329 -11.41 -17.09 0.78
N ARG A 330 -11.69 -16.72 2.04
CA ARG A 330 -11.57 -15.34 2.52
C ARG A 330 -10.15 -14.79 2.33
N SER A 331 -10.03 -13.81 1.43
CA SER A 331 -8.75 -13.22 1.05
C SER A 331 -8.09 -12.43 2.18
N ALA A 332 -6.75 -12.44 2.23
CA ALA A 332 -5.98 -11.75 3.26
C ALA A 332 -6.22 -10.22 3.28
N HIS A 333 -6.50 -9.61 2.13
CA HIS A 333 -6.71 -8.17 2.05
C HIS A 333 -7.97 -7.71 2.80
N TYR A 334 -9.07 -8.49 2.80
CA TYR A 334 -10.26 -8.19 3.59
C TYR A 334 -9.99 -8.28 5.09
N LYS A 335 -9.23 -9.30 5.53
CA LYS A 335 -8.83 -9.47 6.94
C LYS A 335 -8.02 -8.28 7.43
N LEU A 336 -7.05 -7.82 6.62
CA LEU A 336 -6.24 -6.65 6.95
C LEU A 336 -7.05 -5.35 6.97
N LEU A 337 -7.96 -5.15 6.02
CA LEU A 337 -8.84 -3.98 6.00
C LEU A 337 -9.79 -3.95 7.22
N GLN A 338 -10.29 -5.11 7.65
CA GLN A 338 -11.09 -5.23 8.86
C GLN A 338 -10.26 -4.90 10.10
N GLN A 339 -9.08 -5.53 10.25
CA GLN A 339 -8.19 -5.30 11.38
C GLN A 339 -7.81 -3.81 11.52
N TRP A 340 -7.44 -3.15 10.41
CA TRP A 340 -7.08 -1.73 10.45
C TRP A 340 -8.26 -0.83 10.85
N TYR A 341 -9.49 -1.23 10.54
CA TYR A 341 -10.68 -0.47 10.95
C TYR A 341 -10.94 -0.63 12.44
N GLU A 342 -10.82 -1.86 12.96
CA GLU A 342 -11.02 -2.16 14.39
C GLU A 342 -9.94 -1.52 15.28
N GLU A 343 -8.70 -1.40 14.78
CA GLU A 343 -7.60 -0.71 15.47
C GLU A 343 -7.86 0.81 15.63
N ASP A 344 -8.54 1.44 14.67
CA ASP A 344 -8.77 2.89 14.64
C ASP A 344 -10.09 3.32 15.30
N VAL A 345 -11.10 2.44 15.30
CA VAL A 345 -12.41 2.72 15.88
C VAL A 345 -12.37 2.62 17.39
N LYS A 346 -12.50 3.77 18.07
CA LYS A 346 -12.76 3.84 19.51
C LYS A 346 -14.12 3.22 19.85
N PRO A 347 -14.26 2.52 21.00
CA PRO A 347 -15.52 1.90 21.39
C PRO A 347 -16.67 2.93 21.43
N PRO A 348 -17.89 2.55 21.02
CA PRO A 348 -19.00 3.48 20.94
C PRO A 348 -19.39 4.02 22.32
N SER A 349 -19.65 5.33 22.41
CA SER A 349 -20.36 5.94 23.54
C SER A 349 -21.85 5.62 23.43
N ARG A 350 -22.56 5.55 24.58
CA ARG A 350 -23.99 5.21 24.65
C ARG A 350 -24.88 6.16 23.80
N ASP A 351 -24.47 7.40 23.60
CA ASP A 351 -25.19 8.40 22.77
C ASP A 351 -25.24 8.06 21.25
N LYS A 352 -24.54 7.02 20.78
CA LYS A 352 -24.49 6.66 19.35
C LYS A 352 -25.66 5.80 18.88
N LEU A 353 -26.39 5.10 19.77
CA LEU A 353 -27.37 4.10 19.35
C LEU A 353 -28.59 4.73 18.66
N ASP A 354 -29.13 5.82 19.20
CA ASP A 354 -30.26 6.54 18.60
C ASP A 354 -29.90 7.11 17.22
N SER A 355 -28.65 7.54 17.05
CA SER A 355 -28.15 8.02 15.75
C SER A 355 -27.97 6.90 14.72
N LYS A 356 -27.65 5.67 15.16
CA LYS A 356 -27.59 4.49 14.29
C LYS A 356 -28.99 4.07 13.87
N LYS A 357 -29.94 4.03 14.80
CA LYS A 357 -31.35 3.69 14.55
C LYS A 357 -31.96 4.58 13.45
N GLN A 358 -31.72 5.88 13.49
CA GLN A 358 -32.24 6.81 12.47
C GLN A 358 -31.65 6.62 11.06
N LYS A 359 -30.50 5.92 10.93
CA LYS A 359 -29.76 5.78 9.66
C LYS A 359 -29.79 4.36 9.10
N VAL A 360 -30.30 3.38 9.86
CA VAL A 360 -30.22 1.94 9.57
C VAL A 360 -30.83 1.59 8.20
N SER A 361 -31.84 2.32 7.73
CA SER A 361 -32.41 2.15 6.38
C SER A 361 -31.41 2.32 5.22
N SER A 362 -30.29 3.02 5.47
CA SER A 362 -29.28 3.33 4.45
C SER A 362 -27.90 2.69 4.71
N ILE A 363 -27.78 1.84 5.75
CA ILE A 363 -26.48 1.26 6.10
C ILE A 363 -26.11 0.09 5.21
N LEU A 364 -24.79 -0.09 5.07
CA LEU A 364 -24.21 -1.37 4.72
C LEU A 364 -23.99 -2.17 6.00
N THR A 365 -24.32 -3.47 5.96
CA THR A 365 -24.07 -4.39 7.07
C THR A 365 -22.63 -4.25 7.57
N GLU A 366 -22.46 -4.05 8.88
CA GLU A 366 -21.17 -3.70 9.46
C GLU A 366 -20.17 -4.84 9.34
N ASP A 367 -20.66 -6.07 9.57
CA ASP A 367 -19.98 -7.32 9.29
C ASP A 367 -20.15 -7.71 7.81
N SER A 368 -19.06 -7.57 7.05
CA SER A 368 -19.04 -7.90 5.63
C SER A 368 -19.12 -9.41 5.36
N CYS A 369 -18.96 -10.24 6.40
CA CYS A 369 -19.09 -11.68 6.32
C CYS A 369 -20.45 -12.22 6.78
N PHE A 370 -21.40 -11.34 7.12
CA PHE A 370 -22.76 -11.72 7.55
C PHE A 370 -23.37 -12.82 6.67
N TRP A 371 -23.29 -12.66 5.35
CA TRP A 371 -23.86 -13.63 4.42
C TRP A 371 -23.17 -15.00 4.45
N ALA A 372 -21.87 -15.07 4.76
CA ALA A 372 -21.21 -16.37 4.94
C ALA A 372 -21.79 -17.12 6.14
N HIS A 373 -22.10 -16.40 7.23
CA HIS A 373 -22.77 -16.99 8.39
C HIS A 373 -24.18 -17.49 8.06
N VAL A 374 -24.94 -16.73 7.25
CA VAL A 374 -26.27 -17.15 6.76
C VAL A 374 -26.17 -18.46 5.97
N GLU A 375 -25.21 -18.57 5.04
CA GLU A 375 -25.07 -19.78 4.21
C GLU A 375 -24.69 -21.01 5.04
N GLU A 376 -23.76 -20.88 6.01
CA GLU A 376 -23.42 -21.99 6.92
C GLU A 376 -24.62 -22.40 7.80
N ALA A 377 -25.46 -21.43 8.20
CA ALA A 377 -26.69 -21.70 8.94
C ALA A 377 -27.73 -22.43 8.06
N ILE A 378 -27.88 -22.05 6.79
CA ILE A 378 -28.73 -22.78 5.83
C ILE A 378 -28.23 -24.22 5.66
N LEU A 379 -26.92 -24.41 5.45
CA LEU A 379 -26.31 -25.74 5.33
C LEU A 379 -26.53 -26.58 6.58
N SER A 380 -26.50 -25.97 7.77
CA SER A 380 -26.80 -26.62 9.04
C SER A 380 -28.28 -27.07 9.11
N CYS A 381 -29.22 -26.23 8.67
CA CYS A 381 -30.64 -26.60 8.53
C CYS A 381 -30.86 -27.74 7.53
N GLU A 382 -30.18 -27.71 6.37
CA GLU A 382 -30.26 -28.76 5.35
C GLU A 382 -29.69 -30.09 5.85
N LEU A 383 -28.57 -30.04 6.60
CA LEU A 383 -27.98 -31.22 7.22
C LEU A 383 -28.91 -31.84 8.28
N LEU A 384 -29.64 -31.03 9.04
CA LEU A 384 -30.65 -31.54 9.97
C LEU A 384 -31.82 -32.21 9.23
N LYS A 385 -32.16 -31.76 8.01
CA LYS A 385 -33.27 -32.32 7.21
C LYS A 385 -32.88 -33.62 6.51
N SER A 386 -31.58 -33.88 6.39
CA SER A 386 -31.04 -35.07 5.75
C SER A 386 -31.35 -36.34 6.55
N GLU A 387 -31.90 -37.35 5.86
CA GLU A 387 -32.13 -38.70 6.43
C GLU A 387 -30.83 -39.38 6.89
N ASN A 388 -29.67 -38.92 6.41
CA ASN A 388 -28.35 -39.45 6.73
C ASN A 388 -27.65 -38.69 7.89
N CYS A 389 -28.37 -37.82 8.62
CA CYS A 389 -27.80 -37.05 9.72
C CYS A 389 -27.48 -37.93 10.93
N THR A 390 -26.22 -37.97 11.37
CA THR A 390 -25.88 -38.66 12.62
C THR A 390 -26.30 -37.83 13.84
N LEU A 391 -26.53 -38.49 14.98
CA LEU A 391 -26.94 -37.82 16.22
C LEU A 391 -25.94 -36.75 16.70
N GLU A 392 -24.64 -36.98 16.47
CA GLU A 392 -23.58 -36.01 16.80
C GLU A 392 -23.56 -34.82 15.82
N GLN A 393 -23.74 -35.08 14.52
CA GLN A 393 -23.86 -34.03 13.50
C GLN A 393 -25.11 -33.18 13.73
N GLY A 394 -26.22 -33.79 14.14
CA GLY A 394 -27.45 -33.09 14.47
C GLY A 394 -27.29 -32.16 15.66
N LYS A 395 -26.66 -32.64 16.75
CA LYS A 395 -26.36 -31.78 17.92
C LYS A 395 -25.45 -30.61 17.56
N SER A 396 -24.35 -30.86 16.84
CA SER A 396 -23.41 -29.83 16.42
C SER A 396 -24.07 -28.78 15.49
N SER A 397 -24.90 -29.22 14.55
CA SER A 397 -25.65 -28.33 13.65
C SER A 397 -26.66 -27.48 14.42
N TRP A 398 -27.35 -28.05 15.39
CA TRP A 398 -28.25 -27.32 16.27
C TRP A 398 -27.52 -26.27 17.10
N ASP A 399 -26.39 -26.62 17.72
CA ASP A 399 -25.58 -25.69 18.51
C ASP A 399 -25.09 -24.51 17.64
N ASN A 400 -24.73 -24.78 16.37
CA ASN A 400 -24.35 -23.73 15.42
C ASN A 400 -25.52 -22.80 15.09
N LEU A 401 -26.75 -23.34 14.93
CA LEU A 401 -27.95 -22.55 14.67
C LEU A 401 -28.31 -21.64 15.85
N VAL A 402 -28.21 -22.13 17.08
CA VAL A 402 -28.45 -21.32 18.29
C VAL A 402 -27.44 -20.18 18.39
N LYS A 403 -26.14 -20.47 18.18
CA LYS A 403 -25.10 -19.43 18.15
C LYS A 403 -25.33 -18.40 17.04
N PHE A 404 -25.82 -18.85 15.89
CA PHE A 404 -26.13 -17.95 14.78
C PHE A 404 -27.34 -17.06 15.12
N GLU A 405 -28.37 -17.58 15.78
CA GLU A 405 -29.49 -16.78 16.27
C GLU A 405 -29.04 -15.68 17.24
N GLU A 406 -28.19 -16.03 18.21
CA GLU A 406 -27.61 -15.08 19.17
C GLU A 406 -26.84 -13.95 18.45
N TYR A 407 -25.99 -14.33 17.49
CA TYR A 407 -25.25 -13.38 16.65
C TYR A 407 -26.20 -12.46 15.86
N VAL A 408 -27.23 -12.99 15.21
CA VAL A 408 -28.20 -12.20 14.43
C VAL A 408 -28.90 -11.20 15.33
N MET A 409 -29.34 -11.63 16.52
CA MET A 409 -30.00 -10.75 17.49
C MET A 409 -29.07 -9.64 17.99
N GLU A 410 -27.79 -9.93 18.20
CA GLU A 410 -26.79 -8.90 18.53
C GLU A 410 -26.67 -7.86 17.40
N GLN A 411 -26.59 -8.31 16.14
CA GLN A 411 -26.50 -7.40 14.99
C GLN A 411 -27.75 -6.52 14.83
N ILE A 412 -28.94 -7.09 15.03
CA ILE A 412 -30.22 -6.37 14.98
C ILE A 412 -30.29 -5.33 16.11
N ASN A 413 -30.01 -5.73 17.34
CA ASN A 413 -30.07 -4.84 18.51
C ASN A 413 -29.09 -3.66 18.41
N ASN A 414 -27.95 -3.86 17.74
CA ASN A 414 -26.94 -2.83 17.52
C ASN A 414 -27.16 -1.98 16.26
N TYR A 415 -28.26 -2.19 15.53
CA TYR A 415 -28.52 -1.58 14.22
C TYR A 415 -27.32 -1.73 13.26
N ALA A 416 -26.68 -2.89 13.29
CA ALA A 416 -25.45 -3.18 12.56
C ALA A 416 -25.70 -3.93 11.24
N VAL A 417 -26.93 -4.40 11.01
CA VAL A 417 -27.32 -5.10 9.78
C VAL A 417 -28.29 -4.29 8.93
N SER A 418 -28.12 -4.35 7.61
CA SER A 418 -28.98 -3.68 6.64
C SER A 418 -30.39 -4.32 6.60
N PRO A 419 -31.48 -3.54 6.46
CA PRO A 419 -32.84 -4.08 6.37
C PRO A 419 -33.08 -5.01 5.18
N GLU A 420 -32.19 -5.02 4.19
CA GLU A 420 -32.27 -5.93 3.04
C GLU A 420 -32.28 -7.41 3.42
N ILE A 421 -31.78 -7.76 4.61
CA ILE A 421 -31.87 -9.15 5.09
C ILE A 421 -33.32 -9.60 5.32
N PHE A 422 -34.26 -8.67 5.50
CA PHE A 422 -35.68 -8.98 5.73
C PHE A 422 -36.52 -8.98 4.45
N LEU A 423 -35.89 -8.83 3.28
CA LEU A 423 -36.58 -8.96 2.01
C LEU A 423 -37.07 -10.40 1.84
N GLY A 424 -38.31 -10.56 1.38
CA GLY A 424 -39.01 -11.85 1.40
C GLY A 424 -38.32 -12.96 0.60
N GLU A 425 -37.58 -12.61 -0.46
CA GLU A 425 -36.82 -13.57 -1.28
C GLU A 425 -35.35 -13.70 -0.87
N SER A 426 -34.92 -13.06 0.22
CA SER A 426 -33.53 -13.11 0.66
C SER A 426 -33.15 -14.49 1.22
N SER A 427 -31.86 -14.83 1.15
CA SER A 427 -31.33 -16.06 1.75
C SER A 427 -31.51 -16.08 3.27
N PHE A 428 -31.52 -14.92 3.94
CA PHE A 428 -31.80 -14.85 5.37
C PHE A 428 -33.25 -15.24 5.68
N MET A 429 -34.22 -14.75 4.92
CA MET A 429 -35.63 -15.14 5.08
C MET A 429 -35.86 -16.62 4.71
N LYS A 430 -35.09 -17.15 3.75
CA LYS A 430 -35.06 -18.60 3.47
C LYS A 430 -34.57 -19.39 4.69
N TRP A 431 -33.44 -18.99 5.29
CA TRP A 431 -32.94 -19.60 6.52
C TRP A 431 -33.98 -19.54 7.64
N TRP A 432 -34.58 -18.37 7.85
CA TRP A 432 -35.59 -18.16 8.88
C TRP A 432 -36.76 -19.14 8.75
N GLY A 433 -37.32 -19.29 7.54
CA GLY A 433 -38.41 -20.26 7.31
C GLY A 433 -38.00 -21.71 7.55
N LEU A 434 -36.74 -22.08 7.29
CA LEU A 434 -36.22 -23.41 7.63
C LEU A 434 -36.08 -23.60 9.14
N TYR A 435 -35.58 -22.57 9.84
CA TYR A 435 -35.29 -22.58 11.26
C TYR A 435 -36.57 -22.56 12.12
N GLU A 436 -37.56 -21.73 11.77
CA GLU A 436 -38.86 -21.68 12.44
C GLU A 436 -39.56 -23.06 12.42
N GLY A 437 -39.59 -23.72 11.26
CA GLY A 437 -40.17 -25.06 11.14
C GLY A 437 -39.48 -26.13 12.00
N TYR A 438 -38.20 -25.93 12.32
CA TYR A 438 -37.47 -26.80 13.25
C TYR A 438 -37.80 -26.54 14.71
N ILE A 439 -37.87 -25.27 15.11
CA ILE A 439 -38.25 -24.92 16.49
C ILE A 439 -39.65 -25.42 16.81
N ASP A 440 -40.60 -25.26 15.88
CA ASP A 440 -41.98 -25.69 16.07
C ASP A 440 -42.12 -27.21 16.19
N THR A 441 -41.25 -28.00 15.55
CA THR A 441 -41.28 -29.48 15.61
C THR A 441 -40.55 -30.05 16.84
N CYS A 442 -39.49 -29.38 17.32
CA CYS A 442 -38.66 -29.93 18.38
C CYS A 442 -39.25 -29.83 19.80
N SER A 443 -40.45 -29.25 20.02
CA SER A 443 -41.06 -29.03 21.35
C SER A 443 -40.18 -28.29 22.38
N ASN A 444 -39.00 -27.83 21.95
CA ASN A 444 -38.08 -27.01 22.71
C ASN A 444 -38.50 -25.57 22.48
N SER A 445 -39.45 -25.13 23.31
CA SER A 445 -39.78 -23.73 23.50
C SER A 445 -38.62 -22.99 24.19
N HIS A 446 -37.42 -23.04 23.60
CA HIS A 446 -36.49 -21.96 23.81
C HIS A 446 -37.23 -20.69 23.38
N ARG A 447 -37.36 -19.73 24.30
CA ARG A 447 -37.83 -18.37 23.98
C ARG A 447 -36.78 -17.73 23.06
N SER A 448 -36.78 -18.13 21.80
CA SER A 448 -35.98 -17.55 20.74
C SER A 448 -36.35 -16.06 20.68
N PRO A 449 -35.43 -15.15 21.02
CA PRO A 449 -35.70 -13.72 20.92
C PRO A 449 -36.03 -13.34 19.47
N LEU A 450 -35.45 -14.05 18.49
CA LEU A 450 -35.73 -13.83 17.09
C LEU A 450 -37.17 -14.22 16.70
N ILE A 451 -37.73 -15.32 17.22
CA ILE A 451 -39.16 -15.65 17.02
C ILE A 451 -40.05 -14.52 17.51
N SER A 452 -39.78 -13.98 18.70
CA SER A 452 -40.59 -12.88 19.24
C SER A 452 -40.46 -11.61 18.40
N PHE A 453 -39.27 -11.33 17.88
CA PHE A 453 -38.99 -10.19 17.01
C PHE A 453 -39.78 -10.30 15.68
N MET A 454 -39.68 -11.45 15.01
CA MET A 454 -40.31 -11.72 13.72
C MET A 454 -41.85 -11.82 13.82
N LYS A 455 -42.39 -12.49 14.86
CA LYS A 455 -43.86 -12.63 15.04
C LYS A 455 -44.56 -11.31 15.38
N ASN A 456 -43.86 -10.38 16.04
CA ASN A 456 -44.39 -9.06 16.37
C ASN A 456 -44.39 -8.09 15.17
N GLY A 457 -43.91 -8.51 13.99
CA GLY A 457 -43.77 -7.65 12.81
C GLY A 457 -42.69 -6.57 12.99
N SER A 458 -41.77 -6.76 13.94
CA SER A 458 -40.72 -5.77 14.24
C SER A 458 -39.69 -5.66 13.10
N ASP A 459 -39.57 -6.70 12.28
CA ASP A 459 -38.80 -6.73 11.04
C ASP A 459 -39.29 -5.68 10.03
N ARG A 460 -40.62 -5.48 9.92
CA ARG A 460 -41.21 -4.47 9.03
C ARG A 460 -41.01 -3.03 9.50
N LEU A 461 -40.68 -2.87 10.78
CA LEU A 461 -40.40 -1.59 11.43
C LEU A 461 -38.89 -1.38 11.63
N TYR A 462 -38.06 -2.32 11.19
CA TYR A 462 -36.61 -2.24 11.28
C TYR A 462 -36.06 -1.41 10.11
N GLY A 463 -35.94 -0.10 10.36
CA GLY A 463 -35.24 0.85 9.49
C GLY A 463 -36.09 1.71 8.61
#